data_AF-A0A8J7JEE5-F1
#
_entry.id   AF-A0A8J7JEE5-F1
#
_cell.length_a   1.000
_cell.length_b   1.000
_cell.length_c   1.000
_cell.angle_alpha   90.00
_cell.angle_beta   90.00
_cell.angle_gamma   90.00
#
_symmetry.space_group_name_H-M   'P 1'
#
loop_
_entity.id
_entity.type
_entity.pdbx_description
1 polymer ?
#
loop_
_entity_poly.entity_id
_entity_poly.type
_entity_poly.pdbx_seq_one_letter_code
_entity_poly.pdbx_strand_id
1 'polypeptide(L)'
;MKMLYQRLLAPHKIEYIEIDSNFAIAGFSQNVLNYADCPKAVKLGEDARLGFPELVGSEQCLHDALGGRQTHFEIEGIVRPHAGSHPIYLNLHILAGEVETEEAQTLIVCFENVTEKMLIQQKMRQHANETELLARSLAASQAYIHKIITSMADALLVTTLGGSIKTLNPAALDLLECTEEELMYQPIAKIIPPEDLVAIERDRGTTEIAYQTPSGQLKYLAFSRSTMQADVEDWRSIIYIGRDITELKQAKLALQQANEELTRHNQELQQQSSLDPLTGLHNRRHLENFLDEAIRTAQIQNDGLSIAMLDVDHFKHFNDTFGHAAGDAILQEISRSLQQSIRTYDLACRYGGEEFLLVLQRITPEIAKMRIEQMRHHIKKLQVHYGEKLLGSITLSCGIAHFPDHGSTAEELILAADRALYAAKEGGRDRAIVAS
;
A
#
# COMPACT_ATOMS: atom_id res chain seq x y z
N MET A 1 11.56 35.45 -84.01
CA MET A 1 11.17 34.63 -82.83
C MET A 1 12.31 33.87 -82.14
N LYS A 2 13.36 33.36 -82.81
CA LYS A 2 14.50 32.65 -82.17
C LYS A 2 15.19 33.39 -81.00
N MET A 3 15.35 34.72 -81.11
CA MET A 3 15.93 35.55 -80.03
C MET A 3 14.98 35.79 -78.83
N LEU A 4 13.67 35.56 -78.98
CA LEU A 4 12.68 35.86 -77.92
C LEU A 4 12.66 34.74 -76.86
N TYR A 5 12.70 33.47 -77.29
CA TYR A 5 12.80 32.30 -76.42
C TYR A 5 14.11 32.27 -75.63
N GLN A 6 15.24 32.60 -76.29
CA GLN A 6 16.54 32.70 -75.63
C GLN A 6 16.59 33.77 -74.54
N ARG A 7 15.84 34.88 -74.68
CA ARG A 7 15.75 35.93 -73.65
C ARG A 7 14.76 35.60 -72.51
N LEU A 8 13.72 34.79 -72.78
CA LEU A 8 12.69 34.42 -71.80
C LEU A 8 13.11 33.24 -70.89
N LEU A 9 13.94 32.31 -71.40
CA LEU A 9 14.36 31.11 -70.65
C LEU A 9 15.68 31.29 -69.88
N ALA A 10 16.51 32.27 -70.28
CA ALA A 10 17.78 32.60 -69.62
C ALA A 10 17.70 32.91 -68.10
N PRO A 11 16.67 33.60 -67.56
CA PRO A 11 16.61 33.87 -66.13
C PRO A 11 16.22 32.66 -65.26
N HIS A 12 15.75 31.55 -65.85
CA HIS A 12 15.25 30.38 -65.11
C HIS A 12 16.17 29.14 -65.14
N LYS A 13 17.38 29.24 -65.72
CA LYS A 13 18.33 28.11 -65.89
C LYS A 13 17.70 26.86 -66.54
N ILE A 14 16.72 27.07 -67.44
CA ILE A 14 16.10 26.00 -68.22
C ILE A 14 16.95 25.78 -69.47
N GLU A 15 17.41 24.55 -69.67
CA GLU A 15 18.14 24.14 -70.88
C GLU A 15 17.17 23.52 -71.88
N TYR A 16 17.48 23.48 -73.18
CA TYR A 16 16.52 23.00 -74.18
C TYR A 16 17.18 22.28 -75.36
N ILE A 17 16.40 21.43 -76.02
CA ILE A 17 16.67 20.90 -77.37
C ILE A 17 15.47 21.19 -78.28
N GLU A 18 15.75 21.52 -79.53
CA GLU A 18 14.80 21.64 -80.63
C GLU A 18 14.87 20.34 -81.44
N ILE A 19 13.72 19.72 -81.68
CA ILE A 19 13.60 18.43 -82.37
C ILE A 19 12.67 18.59 -83.57
N ASP A 20 13.03 18.03 -84.71
CA ASP A 20 12.19 18.03 -85.90
C ASP A 20 11.16 16.88 -85.92
N SER A 21 10.38 16.79 -87.01
CA SER A 21 9.34 15.77 -87.19
C SER A 21 9.86 14.33 -87.30
N ASN A 22 11.17 14.13 -87.53
CA ASN A 22 11.84 12.83 -87.57
C ASN A 22 12.60 12.52 -86.27
N PHE A 23 12.37 13.31 -85.21
CA PHE A 23 13.05 13.23 -83.93
C PHE A 23 14.54 13.61 -83.96
N ALA A 24 15.02 14.25 -85.04
CA ALA A 24 16.39 14.69 -85.14
C ALA A 24 16.60 16.06 -84.46
N ILE A 25 17.74 16.23 -83.80
CA ILE A 25 18.06 17.48 -83.08
C ILE A 25 18.35 18.60 -84.09
N ALA A 26 17.48 19.60 -84.14
CA ALA A 26 17.59 20.79 -84.98
C ALA A 26 18.38 21.93 -84.31
N GLY A 27 18.45 21.93 -82.97
CA GLY A 27 19.13 22.95 -82.17
C GLY A 27 19.17 22.56 -80.69
N PHE A 28 20.10 23.11 -79.91
CA PHE A 28 20.12 22.87 -78.45
C PHE A 28 20.92 23.94 -77.71
N SER A 29 20.68 24.08 -76.39
CA SER A 29 21.44 24.97 -75.51
C SER A 29 22.73 24.32 -75.00
N GLN A 30 23.79 25.11 -74.77
CA GLN A 30 25.12 24.56 -74.48
C GLN A 30 25.20 23.68 -73.22
N ASN A 31 24.44 23.99 -72.16
CA ASN A 31 24.53 23.20 -70.92
C ASN A 31 23.56 22.01 -70.88
N VAL A 32 22.73 21.80 -71.91
CA VAL A 32 21.84 20.63 -71.98
C VAL A 32 22.62 19.31 -71.98
N LEU A 33 23.88 19.35 -72.44
CA LEU A 33 24.80 18.21 -72.42
C LEU A 33 25.04 17.67 -71.00
N ASN A 34 24.89 18.51 -69.96
CA ASN A 34 25.02 18.08 -68.57
C ASN A 34 23.81 17.27 -68.06
N TYR A 35 22.71 17.25 -68.84
CA TYR A 35 21.46 16.56 -68.52
C TYR A 35 21.20 15.35 -69.43
N ALA A 36 22.01 15.17 -70.47
CA ALA A 36 21.97 14.03 -71.37
C ALA A 36 22.54 12.78 -70.70
N ASP A 37 21.91 11.63 -70.95
CA ASP A 37 22.43 10.34 -70.50
C ASP A 37 23.73 9.98 -71.26
N CYS A 38 23.73 10.26 -72.57
CA CYS A 38 24.90 10.15 -73.43
C CYS A 38 25.21 11.49 -74.10
N PRO A 39 26.03 12.36 -73.48
CA PRO A 39 26.35 13.70 -74.04
C PRO A 39 27.01 13.64 -75.42
N LYS A 40 27.71 12.54 -75.73
CA LYS A 40 28.36 12.34 -77.03
C LYS A 40 27.37 12.11 -78.19
N ALA A 41 26.14 11.68 -77.89
CA ALA A 41 25.08 11.42 -78.86
C ALA A 41 24.24 12.68 -79.16
N VAL A 42 24.36 13.75 -78.36
CA VAL A 42 23.64 15.01 -78.58
C VAL A 42 24.40 15.86 -79.60
N LYS A 43 24.05 15.72 -80.88
CA LYS A 43 24.61 16.51 -82.00
C LYS A 43 23.50 16.89 -82.97
N LEU A 44 23.71 17.97 -83.73
CA LEU A 44 22.78 18.41 -84.77
C LEU A 44 22.57 17.31 -85.82
N GLY A 45 21.31 17.00 -86.13
CA GLY A 45 20.91 15.96 -87.09
C GLY A 45 20.90 14.52 -86.57
N GLU A 46 21.37 14.27 -85.35
CA GLU A 46 21.27 12.97 -84.68
C GLU A 46 19.91 12.82 -83.98
N ASP A 47 19.48 11.59 -83.77
CA ASP A 47 18.21 11.28 -83.08
C ASP A 47 18.29 11.67 -81.59
N ALA A 48 17.37 12.54 -81.15
CA ALA A 48 17.33 13.05 -79.78
C ALA A 48 17.19 11.95 -78.72
N ARG A 49 16.56 10.83 -79.07
CA ARG A 49 16.33 9.68 -78.17
C ARG A 49 17.61 8.97 -77.78
N LEU A 50 18.69 9.11 -78.56
CA LEU A 50 20.00 8.53 -78.24
C LEU A 50 20.71 9.29 -77.11
N GLY A 51 20.44 10.59 -76.98
CA GLY A 51 20.97 11.43 -75.89
C GLY A 51 20.05 11.48 -74.66
N PHE A 52 18.74 11.37 -74.89
CA PHE A 52 17.68 11.48 -73.87
C PHE A 52 16.71 10.30 -73.99
N PRO A 53 17.01 9.17 -73.33
CA PRO A 53 16.22 7.94 -73.46
C PRO A 53 14.78 8.05 -72.92
N GLU A 54 14.42 9.08 -72.16
CA GLU A 54 13.04 9.35 -71.69
C GLU A 54 12.08 9.68 -72.82
N LEU A 55 12.63 10.09 -73.96
CA LEU A 55 11.86 10.33 -75.17
C LEU A 55 11.51 9.01 -75.88
N VAL A 56 12.13 7.89 -75.51
CA VAL A 56 11.76 6.54 -76.01
C VAL A 56 10.50 6.08 -75.30
N GLY A 57 9.50 5.64 -76.07
CA GLY A 57 8.18 5.24 -75.54
C GLY A 57 7.17 6.40 -75.40
N SER A 58 7.57 7.65 -75.66
CA SER A 58 6.67 8.81 -75.71
C SER A 58 6.38 9.29 -77.14
N GLU A 59 6.71 8.49 -78.15
CA GLU A 59 6.64 8.87 -79.58
C GLU A 59 5.24 9.31 -79.99
N GLN A 60 4.20 8.64 -79.48
CA GLN A 60 2.81 8.99 -79.77
C GLN A 60 2.46 10.39 -79.24
N CYS A 61 2.86 10.71 -78.00
CA CYS A 61 2.66 12.03 -77.41
C CYS A 61 3.45 13.11 -78.16
N LEU A 62 4.68 12.80 -78.59
CA LEU A 62 5.48 13.73 -79.38
C LEU A 62 4.86 13.98 -80.77
N HIS A 63 4.34 12.95 -81.43
CA HIS A 63 3.61 13.08 -82.69
C HIS A 63 2.30 13.86 -82.53
N ASP A 64 1.58 13.67 -81.43
CA ASP A 64 0.36 14.43 -81.14
C ASP A 64 0.65 15.89 -80.80
N ALA A 65 1.80 16.17 -80.18
CA ALA A 65 2.28 17.52 -79.95
C ALA A 65 2.70 18.21 -81.26
N LEU A 66 3.39 17.49 -82.15
CA LEU A 66 3.69 17.97 -83.50
C LEU A 66 2.39 18.26 -84.27
N GLY A 67 1.45 17.32 -84.30
CA GLY A 67 0.18 17.46 -85.02
C GLY A 67 -0.81 18.50 -84.44
N GLY A 68 -0.41 19.29 -83.43
CA GLY A 68 -1.24 20.34 -82.82
C GLY A 68 -2.41 19.81 -81.98
N ARG A 69 -2.46 18.51 -81.70
CA ARG A 69 -3.52 17.88 -80.88
C ARG A 69 -3.28 18.05 -79.39
N GLN A 70 -2.02 18.25 -78.99
CA GLN A 70 -1.62 18.50 -77.61
C GLN A 70 -0.59 19.63 -77.57
N THR A 71 -0.86 20.71 -76.85
CA THR A 71 0.03 21.89 -76.86
C THR A 71 1.19 21.79 -75.88
N HIS A 72 1.10 20.91 -74.89
CA HIS A 72 2.11 20.71 -73.85
C HIS A 72 2.01 19.32 -73.19
N PHE A 73 3.16 18.74 -72.86
CA PHE A 73 3.30 17.52 -72.07
C PHE A 73 4.54 17.62 -71.18
N GLU A 74 4.46 17.10 -69.94
CA GLU A 74 5.56 17.13 -68.98
C GLU A 74 5.91 15.72 -68.50
N ILE A 75 7.21 15.44 -68.34
CA ILE A 75 7.73 14.27 -67.66
C ILE A 75 8.44 14.74 -66.40
N GLU A 76 7.88 14.41 -65.23
CA GLU A 76 8.41 14.84 -63.93
C GLU A 76 9.33 13.80 -63.28
N GLY A 77 10.30 14.28 -62.49
CA GLY A 77 11.04 13.43 -61.54
C GLY A 77 12.05 12.46 -62.16
N ILE A 78 12.58 12.80 -63.34
CA ILE A 78 13.62 12.00 -64.01
C ILE A 78 14.91 12.07 -63.21
N VAL A 79 15.48 10.91 -62.88
CA VAL A 79 16.72 10.82 -62.11
C VAL A 79 17.89 10.60 -63.05
N ARG A 80 18.85 11.54 -63.02
CA ARG A 80 20.11 11.45 -63.74
C ARG A 80 21.27 11.15 -62.81
N PRO A 81 21.92 9.97 -62.93
CA PRO A 81 23.16 9.72 -62.21
C PRO A 81 24.25 10.64 -62.77
N HIS A 82 24.84 11.46 -61.91
CA HIS A 82 25.97 12.32 -62.27
C HIS A 82 27.25 11.73 -61.70
N ALA A 83 28.23 11.43 -62.55
CA ALA A 83 29.45 10.72 -62.17
C ALA A 83 30.25 11.51 -61.11
N GLY A 84 30.10 11.12 -59.84
CA GLY A 84 30.84 11.69 -58.69
C GLY A 84 30.05 12.62 -57.76
N SER A 85 28.75 12.85 -57.96
CA SER A 85 27.92 13.68 -57.06
C SER A 85 26.53 13.08 -56.77
N HIS A 86 25.70 13.81 -56.01
CA HIS A 86 24.28 13.46 -55.83
C HIS A 86 23.57 13.39 -57.19
N PRO A 87 22.57 12.51 -57.35
CA PRO A 87 21.77 12.43 -58.57
C PRO A 87 21.05 13.75 -58.83
N ILE A 88 20.94 14.11 -60.11
CA ILE A 88 20.21 15.30 -60.56
C ILE A 88 18.77 14.87 -60.84
N TYR A 89 17.81 15.62 -60.33
CA TYR A 89 16.40 15.43 -60.66
C TYR A 89 15.97 16.46 -61.71
N LEU A 90 15.31 15.99 -62.77
CA LEU A 90 14.91 16.80 -63.91
C LEU A 90 13.40 16.66 -64.18
N ASN A 91 12.78 17.77 -64.57
CA ASN A 91 11.51 17.77 -65.26
C ASN A 91 11.74 18.13 -66.74
N LEU A 92 11.06 17.43 -67.64
CA LEU A 92 11.10 17.69 -69.08
C LEU A 92 9.76 18.28 -69.50
N HIS A 93 9.78 19.50 -70.02
CA HIS A 93 8.63 20.20 -70.55
C HIS A 93 8.69 20.21 -72.06
N ILE A 94 7.73 19.57 -72.73
CA ILE A 94 7.70 19.47 -74.19
C ILE A 94 6.63 20.42 -74.72
N LEU A 95 7.03 21.27 -75.67
CA LEU A 95 6.22 22.35 -76.23
C LEU A 95 6.27 22.28 -77.76
N ALA A 96 5.13 22.48 -78.41
CA ALA A 96 5.07 22.64 -79.86
C ALA A 96 5.48 24.08 -80.25
N GLY A 97 6.46 24.22 -81.14
CA GLY A 97 6.90 25.52 -81.67
C GLY A 97 6.21 25.85 -82.99
N GLU A 98 5.55 27.00 -83.07
CA GLU A 98 5.07 27.56 -84.33
C GLU A 98 6.21 28.31 -85.05
N VAL A 99 6.57 27.86 -86.25
CA VAL A 99 7.47 28.60 -87.15
C VAL A 99 6.60 29.33 -88.18
N GLU A 100 6.81 30.64 -88.34
CA GLU A 100 6.11 31.51 -89.32
C GLU A 100 6.38 31.17 -90.81
N THR A 101 7.01 30.02 -91.11
CA THR A 101 7.27 29.56 -92.49
C THR A 101 6.88 28.09 -92.65
N GLU A 102 6.06 27.85 -93.68
CA GLU A 102 5.17 26.70 -93.94
C GLU A 102 5.78 25.29 -94.10
N GLU A 103 7.01 24.98 -93.65
CA GLU A 103 7.65 23.69 -94.01
C GLU A 103 8.18 22.78 -92.88
N ALA A 104 8.14 23.16 -91.59
CA ALA A 104 8.38 22.17 -90.52
C ALA A 104 7.88 22.61 -89.13
N GLN A 105 7.02 21.80 -88.49
CA GLN A 105 6.75 21.92 -87.06
C GLN A 105 7.94 21.36 -86.26
N THR A 106 8.44 22.14 -85.31
CA THR A 106 9.55 21.75 -84.42
C THR A 106 9.05 21.66 -82.98
N LEU A 107 9.46 20.63 -82.24
CA LEU A 107 9.24 20.53 -80.80
C LEU A 107 10.40 21.15 -80.05
N ILE A 108 10.08 21.83 -78.94
CA ILE A 108 11.06 22.30 -77.97
C ILE A 108 10.90 21.44 -76.72
N VAL A 109 11.95 20.72 -76.34
CA VAL A 109 12.03 19.99 -75.07
C VAL A 109 12.90 20.80 -74.12
N CYS A 110 12.29 21.34 -73.08
CA CYS A 110 12.92 22.10 -72.02
C CYS A 110 13.25 21.20 -70.83
N PHE A 111 14.42 21.38 -70.23
CA PHE A 111 14.94 20.63 -69.09
C PHE A 111 15.05 21.58 -67.89
N GLU A 112 14.28 21.29 -66.85
CA GLU A 112 14.30 22.02 -65.58
C GLU A 112 15.01 21.18 -64.52
N ASN A 113 16.05 21.73 -63.89
CA ASN A 113 16.71 21.08 -62.77
C ASN A 113 15.94 21.34 -61.47
N VAL A 114 15.27 20.28 -60.98
CA VAL A 114 14.43 20.31 -59.76
C VAL A 114 15.12 19.64 -58.56
N THR A 115 16.43 19.41 -58.62
CA THR A 115 17.19 18.69 -57.58
C THR A 115 17.02 19.29 -56.18
N GLU A 116 17.21 20.60 -56.04
CA GLU A 116 17.08 21.29 -54.75
C GLU A 116 15.65 21.21 -54.20
N LYS A 117 14.66 21.45 -55.07
CA LYS A 117 13.23 21.33 -54.75
C LYS A 117 12.89 19.92 -54.27
N MET A 118 13.35 18.90 -54.98
CA MET A 118 13.09 17.50 -54.67
C MET A 118 13.75 17.07 -53.35
N LEU A 119 15.01 17.46 -53.11
CA LEU A 119 15.71 17.18 -51.85
C LEU A 119 15.04 17.86 -50.66
N ILE A 120 14.62 19.12 -50.80
CA ILE A 120 13.86 19.83 -49.76
C ILE A 120 12.54 19.11 -49.49
N GLN A 121 11.79 18.74 -50.54
CA GLN A 121 10.53 18.01 -50.39
C GLN A 121 10.71 16.65 -49.69
N GLN A 122 11.76 15.90 -50.02
CA GLN A 122 12.07 14.63 -49.35
C GLN A 122 12.40 14.84 -47.88
N LYS A 123 13.27 15.81 -47.56
CA LYS A 123 13.65 16.13 -46.18
C LYS A 123 12.45 16.60 -45.35
N MET A 124 11.58 17.42 -45.93
CA MET A 124 10.34 17.86 -45.28
C MET A 124 9.39 16.69 -45.01
N ARG A 125 9.21 15.77 -45.97
CA ARG A 125 8.41 14.55 -45.76
C ARG A 125 8.98 13.68 -44.66
N GLN A 126 10.29 13.50 -44.61
CA GLN A 126 10.95 12.76 -43.54
C GLN A 126 10.68 13.39 -42.17
N HIS A 127 10.94 14.69 -42.02
CA HIS A 127 10.70 15.40 -40.76
C HIS A 127 9.22 15.41 -40.36
N ALA A 128 8.30 15.53 -41.31
CA ALA A 128 6.87 15.46 -41.05
C ALA A 128 6.48 14.07 -40.50
N ASN A 129 6.98 12.99 -41.12
CA ASN A 129 6.72 11.62 -40.67
C ASN A 129 7.32 11.35 -39.28
N GLU A 130 8.56 11.79 -39.02
CA GLU A 130 9.21 11.67 -37.71
C GLU A 130 8.42 12.42 -36.62
N THR A 131 7.99 13.65 -36.92
CA THR A 131 7.20 14.47 -36.00
C THR A 131 5.83 13.83 -35.74
N GLU A 132 5.18 13.27 -36.75
CA GLU A 132 3.91 12.57 -36.60
C GLU A 132 4.05 11.33 -35.71
N LEU A 133 5.11 10.54 -35.90
CA LEU A 133 5.40 9.37 -35.06
C LEU A 133 5.62 9.75 -33.60
N LEU A 134 6.40 10.80 -33.34
CA LEU A 134 6.65 11.30 -31.99
C LEU A 134 5.35 11.84 -31.34
N ALA A 135 4.55 12.60 -32.08
CA ALA A 135 3.27 13.11 -31.61
C ALA A 135 2.30 11.97 -31.26
N ARG A 136 2.22 10.94 -32.10
CA ARG A 136 1.42 9.73 -31.82
C ARG A 136 1.91 8.99 -30.59
N SER A 137 3.22 8.80 -30.44
CA SER A 137 3.81 8.12 -29.27
C SER A 137 3.53 8.90 -27.97
N LEU A 138 3.65 10.23 -28.01
CA LEU A 138 3.34 11.08 -26.86
C LEU A 138 1.86 11.00 -26.51
N ALA A 139 0.96 11.11 -27.49
CA ALA A 139 -0.48 10.99 -27.28
C ALA A 139 -0.86 9.62 -26.70
N ALA A 140 -0.24 8.54 -27.17
CA ALA A 140 -0.45 7.20 -26.62
C ALA A 140 0.03 7.09 -25.17
N SER A 141 1.20 7.65 -24.84
CA SER A 141 1.72 7.67 -23.47
C SER A 141 0.84 8.50 -22.53
N GLN A 142 0.36 9.66 -22.97
CA GLN A 142 -0.56 10.51 -22.21
C GLN A 142 -1.90 9.79 -21.95
N ALA A 143 -2.47 9.14 -22.97
CA ALA A 143 -3.70 8.37 -22.84
C ALA A 143 -3.52 7.19 -21.86
N TYR A 144 -2.37 6.50 -21.90
CA TYR A 144 -2.07 5.43 -20.97
C TYR A 144 -2.01 5.90 -19.51
N ILE A 145 -1.28 6.99 -19.23
CA ILE A 145 -1.19 7.57 -17.87
C ILE A 145 -2.57 8.03 -17.38
N HIS A 146 -3.34 8.72 -18.22
CA HIS A 146 -4.69 9.14 -17.88
C HIS A 146 -5.59 7.94 -17.55
N LYS A 147 -5.45 6.83 -18.28
CA LYS A 147 -6.19 5.59 -18.01
C LYS A 147 -5.79 4.95 -16.69
N ILE A 148 -4.51 4.97 -16.33
CA ILE A 148 -4.07 4.52 -14.99
C ILE A 148 -4.76 5.35 -13.92
N ILE A 149 -4.63 6.68 -13.97
CA ILE A 149 -5.16 7.60 -12.96
C ILE A 149 -6.67 7.45 -12.80
N THR A 150 -7.40 7.35 -13.92
CA THR A 150 -8.86 7.18 -13.92
C THR A 150 -9.33 5.81 -13.44
N SER A 151 -8.50 4.76 -13.58
CA SER A 151 -8.80 3.41 -13.09
C SER A 151 -8.36 3.13 -11.65
N MET A 152 -7.60 4.04 -11.02
CA MET A 152 -7.17 3.89 -9.63
C MET A 152 -8.38 3.92 -8.68
N ALA A 153 -8.44 2.95 -7.77
CA ALA A 153 -9.50 2.87 -6.76
C ALA A 153 -9.28 3.82 -5.58
N ASP A 154 -8.03 4.17 -5.27
CA ASP A 154 -7.72 5.16 -4.24
C ASP A 154 -7.91 6.59 -4.81
N ALA A 155 -8.36 7.51 -3.96
CA ALA A 155 -8.53 8.90 -4.31
C ALA A 155 -7.16 9.56 -4.51
N LEU A 156 -6.96 10.20 -5.65
CA LEU A 156 -5.74 10.93 -5.98
C LEU A 156 -6.08 12.42 -6.12
N LEU A 157 -5.39 13.25 -5.35
CA LEU A 157 -5.46 14.69 -5.42
C LEU A 157 -4.06 15.26 -5.64
N VAL A 158 -3.92 16.20 -6.57
CA VAL A 158 -2.66 16.93 -6.79
C VAL A 158 -2.90 18.40 -6.47
N THR A 159 -2.07 18.99 -5.62
CA THR A 159 -2.13 20.42 -5.29
C THR A 159 -0.86 21.16 -5.68
N THR A 160 -0.97 22.48 -5.80
CA THR A 160 0.20 23.37 -5.75
C THR A 160 0.85 23.37 -4.37
N LEU A 161 2.04 23.95 -4.25
CA LEU A 161 2.65 24.26 -2.94
C LEU A 161 1.78 25.17 -2.06
N GLY A 162 0.93 26.00 -2.67
CA GLY A 162 -0.03 26.84 -1.96
C GLY A 162 -1.30 26.12 -1.50
N GLY A 163 -1.40 24.80 -1.76
CA GLY A 163 -2.54 23.98 -1.34
C GLY A 163 -3.77 24.06 -2.25
N SER A 164 -3.67 24.67 -3.43
CA SER A 164 -4.78 24.72 -4.41
C SER A 164 -4.83 23.44 -5.22
N ILE A 165 -6.00 22.81 -5.32
CA ILE A 165 -6.24 21.57 -6.05
C ILE A 165 -6.11 21.81 -7.56
N LYS A 166 -5.27 21.01 -8.23
CA LYS A 166 -5.00 21.05 -9.67
C LYS A 166 -5.54 19.84 -10.43
N THR A 167 -5.63 18.69 -9.77
CA THR A 167 -6.04 17.44 -10.41
C THR A 167 -6.69 16.53 -9.39
N LEU A 168 -7.76 15.86 -9.83
CA LEU A 168 -8.53 14.88 -9.08
C LEU A 168 -8.73 13.67 -10.00
N ASN A 169 -8.72 12.46 -9.45
CA ASN A 169 -9.21 11.29 -10.19
C ASN A 169 -10.70 11.02 -9.86
N PRO A 170 -11.41 10.19 -10.65
CA PRO A 170 -12.81 9.85 -10.40
C PRO A 170 -13.04 9.28 -9.00
N ALA A 171 -12.14 8.43 -8.48
CA ALA A 171 -12.26 7.88 -7.14
C ALA A 171 -12.25 8.96 -6.05
N ALA A 172 -11.54 10.08 -6.24
CA ALA A 172 -11.59 11.22 -5.32
C ALA A 172 -12.96 11.92 -5.35
N LEU A 173 -13.58 12.05 -6.52
CA LEU A 173 -14.92 12.64 -6.65
C LEU A 173 -15.98 11.76 -5.99
N ASP A 174 -15.92 10.44 -6.22
CA ASP A 174 -16.83 9.47 -5.61
C ASP A 174 -16.67 9.40 -4.08
N LEU A 175 -15.41 9.45 -3.60
CA LEU A 175 -15.11 9.43 -2.18
C LEU A 175 -15.68 10.66 -1.46
N LEU A 176 -15.48 11.85 -2.05
CA LEU A 176 -15.85 13.14 -1.49
C LEU A 176 -17.31 13.52 -1.75
N GLU A 177 -17.99 12.85 -2.68
CA GLU A 177 -19.35 13.17 -3.13
C GLU A 177 -19.48 14.61 -3.66
N CYS A 178 -18.43 15.07 -4.34
CA CYS A 178 -18.33 16.41 -4.93
C CYS A 178 -18.09 16.34 -6.43
N THR A 179 -18.41 17.41 -7.14
CA THR A 179 -18.05 17.54 -8.55
C THR A 179 -16.65 18.12 -8.72
N GLU A 180 -16.02 17.85 -9.87
CA GLU A 180 -14.70 18.40 -10.19
C GLU A 180 -14.73 19.94 -10.22
N GLU A 181 -15.79 20.55 -10.75
CA GLU A 181 -15.94 22.01 -10.86
C GLU A 181 -15.95 22.71 -9.48
N GLU A 182 -16.50 22.06 -8.45
CA GLU A 182 -16.57 22.60 -7.10
C GLU A 182 -15.23 22.60 -6.36
N LEU A 183 -14.35 21.65 -6.70
CA LEU A 183 -13.08 21.43 -6.01
C LEU A 183 -11.87 21.95 -6.77
N MET A 184 -11.97 22.08 -8.09
CA MET A 184 -10.88 22.58 -8.91
C MET A 184 -10.45 24.00 -8.49
N TYR A 185 -9.15 24.18 -8.33
CA TYR A 185 -8.49 25.40 -7.86
C TYR A 185 -8.86 25.85 -6.44
N GLN A 186 -9.68 25.09 -5.72
CA GLN A 186 -10.00 25.38 -4.33
C GLN A 186 -8.88 24.93 -3.39
N PRO A 187 -8.77 25.51 -2.18
CA PRO A 187 -7.85 25.03 -1.17
C PRO A 187 -8.21 23.61 -0.70
N ILE A 188 -7.21 22.75 -0.55
CA ILE A 188 -7.37 21.40 0.04
C ILE A 188 -7.90 21.44 1.47
N ALA A 189 -7.79 22.59 2.14
CA ALA A 189 -8.36 22.86 3.46
C ALA A 189 -9.89 22.67 3.53
N LYS A 190 -10.60 22.68 2.40
CA LYS A 190 -12.04 22.33 2.34
C LYS A 190 -12.32 20.85 2.59
N ILE A 191 -11.33 19.99 2.33
CA ILE A 191 -11.45 18.53 2.46
C ILE A 191 -10.74 18.07 3.73
N ILE A 192 -9.54 18.59 3.96
CA ILE A 192 -8.68 18.21 5.09
C ILE A 192 -8.56 19.42 6.01
N PRO A 193 -9.00 19.33 7.28
CA PRO A 193 -8.82 20.42 8.24
C PRO A 193 -7.36 20.90 8.34
N PRO A 194 -7.10 22.20 8.58
CA PRO A 194 -5.73 22.73 8.67
C PRO A 194 -4.85 22.03 9.72
N GLU A 195 -5.44 21.59 10.83
CA GLU A 195 -4.76 20.83 11.89
C GLU A 195 -4.27 19.46 11.41
N ASP A 196 -5.09 18.74 10.64
CA ASP A 196 -4.75 17.46 10.05
C ASP A 196 -3.78 17.62 8.87
N LEU A 197 -3.89 18.71 8.11
CA LEU A 197 -2.91 19.06 7.07
C LEU A 197 -1.51 19.17 7.68
N VAL A 198 -1.34 19.90 8.80
CA VAL A 198 -0.06 20.02 9.50
C VAL A 198 0.48 18.66 9.96
N ALA A 199 -0.40 17.74 10.40
CA ALA A 199 -0.01 16.38 10.75
C ALA A 199 0.50 15.61 9.52
N ILE A 200 -0.21 15.69 8.39
CA ILE A 200 0.18 15.10 7.10
C ILE A 200 1.49 15.71 6.57
N GLU A 201 1.80 16.97 6.88
CA GLU A 201 3.08 17.59 6.49
C GLU A 201 4.29 17.08 7.30
N ARG A 202 4.06 16.71 8.56
CA ARG A 202 5.12 16.31 9.50
C ARG A 202 5.38 14.81 9.49
N ASP A 203 4.34 14.02 9.24
CA ASP A 203 4.42 12.56 9.24
C ASP A 203 4.68 12.04 7.82
N ARG A 204 5.61 11.08 7.69
CA ARG A 204 5.82 10.34 6.43
C ARG A 204 4.83 9.18 6.27
N GLY A 205 4.02 8.91 7.29
CA GLY A 205 3.00 7.87 7.30
C GLY A 205 1.66 8.28 6.69
N THR A 206 0.62 7.49 7.01
CA THR A 206 -0.78 7.79 6.68
C THR A 206 -1.47 8.45 7.86
N THR A 207 -2.10 9.60 7.64
CA THR A 207 -2.90 10.31 8.65
C THR A 207 -4.37 10.00 8.46
N GLU A 208 -5.05 9.59 9.54
CA GLU A 208 -6.50 9.37 9.53
C GLU A 208 -7.26 10.65 9.85
N ILE A 209 -8.24 11.00 9.04
CA ILE A 209 -9.11 12.16 9.25
C ILE A 209 -10.58 11.74 9.24
N ALA A 210 -11.41 12.51 9.93
CA ALA A 210 -12.86 12.41 9.82
C ALA A 210 -13.37 13.45 8.81
N TYR A 211 -14.02 13.00 7.76
CA TYR A 211 -14.60 13.83 6.72
C TYR A 211 -16.11 13.69 6.71
N GLN A 212 -16.83 14.81 6.70
CA GLN A 212 -18.27 14.83 6.53
C GLN A 212 -18.60 15.17 5.08
N THR A 213 -19.26 14.24 4.39
CA THR A 213 -19.68 14.45 3.00
C THR A 213 -20.76 15.53 2.92
N PRO A 214 -21.02 16.12 1.74
CA PRO A 214 -22.13 17.06 1.53
C PRO A 214 -23.50 16.46 1.87
N SER A 215 -23.66 15.13 1.77
CA SER A 215 -24.87 14.40 2.17
C SER A 215 -25.03 14.26 3.70
N GLY A 216 -24.01 14.66 4.47
CA GLY A 216 -23.98 14.61 5.94
C GLY A 216 -23.41 13.31 6.52
N GLN A 217 -23.00 12.36 5.67
CA GLN A 217 -22.40 11.09 6.09
C GLN A 217 -20.98 11.31 6.61
N LEU A 218 -20.65 10.71 7.76
CA LEU A 218 -19.29 10.71 8.30
C LEU A 218 -18.49 9.56 7.69
N LYS A 219 -17.39 9.88 7.01
CA LYS A 219 -16.39 8.93 6.49
C LYS A 219 -15.06 9.14 7.20
N TYR A 220 -14.30 8.07 7.39
CA TYR A 220 -12.93 8.13 7.88
C TYR A 220 -11.97 7.88 6.73
N LEU A 221 -11.08 8.84 6.48
CA LEU A 221 -10.17 8.81 5.35
C LEU A 221 -8.72 8.69 5.84
N ALA A 222 -7.94 7.81 5.23
CA ALA A 222 -6.50 7.75 5.43
C ALA A 222 -5.79 8.46 4.28
N PHE A 223 -5.08 9.55 4.57
CA PHE A 223 -4.31 10.30 3.59
C PHE A 223 -2.81 10.02 3.72
N SER A 224 -2.16 9.75 2.59
CA SER A 224 -0.71 9.78 2.45
C SER A 224 -0.30 10.92 1.53
N ARG A 225 0.80 11.59 1.88
CA ARG A 225 1.36 12.69 1.10
C ARG A 225 2.69 12.29 0.47
N SER A 226 2.86 12.63 -0.79
CA SER A 226 4.15 12.59 -1.47
C SER A 226 4.39 13.89 -2.23
N THR A 227 5.65 14.29 -2.37
CA THR A 227 6.04 15.48 -3.13
C THR A 227 6.61 15.05 -4.47
N MET A 228 6.09 15.60 -5.56
CA MET A 228 6.64 15.40 -6.89
C MET A 228 7.43 16.65 -7.30
N GLN A 229 8.69 16.43 -7.69
CA GLN A 229 9.54 17.46 -8.27
C GLN A 229 9.71 17.13 -9.76
N ALA A 230 9.18 17.97 -10.63
CA ALA A 230 9.41 17.85 -12.07
C ALA A 230 10.68 18.61 -12.46
N ASP A 231 11.54 17.99 -13.26
CA ASP A 231 12.78 18.59 -13.78
C ASP A 231 12.52 19.71 -14.81
N VAL A 232 11.28 19.83 -15.29
CA VAL A 232 10.86 20.84 -16.26
C VAL A 232 10.03 21.89 -15.53
N GLU A 233 10.53 23.13 -15.49
CA GLU A 233 9.84 24.36 -15.02
C GLU A 233 9.54 24.54 -13.52
N ASP A 234 10.25 23.89 -12.59
CA ASP A 234 10.09 24.19 -11.14
C ASP A 234 8.65 23.92 -10.59
N TRP A 235 7.90 23.03 -11.27
CA TRP A 235 6.58 22.59 -10.83
C TRP A 235 6.72 21.61 -9.66
N ARG A 236 6.88 22.15 -8.44
CA ARG A 236 6.70 21.37 -7.22
C ARG A 236 5.20 21.21 -6.95
N SER A 237 4.74 19.97 -6.95
CA SER A 237 3.36 19.62 -6.64
C SER A 237 3.31 18.63 -5.49
N ILE A 238 2.22 18.67 -4.74
CA ILE A 238 1.98 17.74 -3.65
C ILE A 238 0.90 16.77 -4.10
N ILE A 239 1.16 15.48 -3.98
CA ILE A 239 0.23 14.41 -4.31
C ILE A 239 -0.30 13.85 -2.99
N TYR A 240 -1.62 13.80 -2.87
CA TYR A 240 -2.34 13.16 -1.77
C TYR A 240 -3.03 11.91 -2.30
N ILE A 241 -2.84 10.80 -1.60
CA ILE A 241 -3.54 9.55 -1.84
C ILE A 241 -4.47 9.33 -0.64
N GLY A 242 -5.77 9.33 -0.89
CA GLY A 242 -6.82 9.11 0.11
C GLY A 242 -7.46 7.74 -0.06
N ARG A 243 -7.69 7.04 1.06
CA ARG A 243 -8.45 5.80 1.10
C ARG A 243 -9.57 5.88 2.13
N ASP A 244 -10.76 5.39 1.78
CA ASP A 244 -11.84 5.18 2.74
C ASP A 244 -11.48 4.03 3.69
N ILE A 245 -11.40 4.32 4.98
CA ILE A 245 -11.14 3.35 6.05
C ILE A 245 -12.31 3.29 7.03
N THR A 246 -13.51 3.76 6.63
CA THR A 246 -14.69 3.81 7.49
C THR A 246 -15.06 2.43 8.03
N GLU A 247 -15.17 1.43 7.15
CA GLU A 247 -15.49 0.05 7.55
C GLU A 247 -14.42 -0.54 8.47
N LEU A 248 -13.14 -0.31 8.15
CA LEU A 248 -12.02 -0.78 8.96
C LEU A 248 -12.05 -0.17 10.37
N LYS A 249 -12.32 1.13 10.47
CA LYS A 249 -12.37 1.84 11.75
C LYS A 249 -13.58 1.43 12.58
N GLN A 250 -14.74 1.26 11.95
CA GLN A 250 -15.95 0.76 12.62
C GLN A 250 -15.76 -0.66 13.15
N ALA A 251 -15.17 -1.56 12.36
CA ALA A 251 -14.87 -2.92 12.78
C ALA A 251 -13.89 -2.95 13.97
N LYS A 252 -12.85 -2.10 13.94
CA LYS A 252 -11.89 -1.98 15.04
C LYS A 252 -12.54 -1.51 16.34
N LEU A 253 -13.41 -0.50 16.27
CA LEU A 253 -14.14 0.01 17.43
C LEU A 253 -15.11 -1.03 18.00
N ALA A 254 -15.86 -1.72 17.14
CA ALA A 254 -16.78 -2.78 17.55
C ALA A 254 -16.04 -3.94 18.24
N LEU A 255 -14.88 -4.34 17.71
CA LEU A 255 -14.05 -5.38 18.32
C LEU A 255 -13.55 -4.96 19.71
N GLN A 256 -13.12 -3.70 19.85
CA GLN A 256 -12.65 -3.18 21.13
C GLN A 256 -13.76 -3.22 22.19
N GLN A 257 -14.98 -2.77 21.83
CA GLN A 257 -16.14 -2.81 22.71
C GLN A 257 -16.50 -4.25 23.12
N ALA A 258 -16.53 -5.18 22.16
CA ALA A 258 -16.81 -6.59 22.44
C ALA A 258 -15.79 -7.21 23.41
N ASN A 259 -14.51 -6.82 23.29
CA ASN A 259 -13.45 -7.32 24.18
C ASN A 259 -13.56 -6.75 25.60
N GLU A 260 -13.93 -5.48 25.73
CA GLU A 260 -14.22 -4.85 27.03
C GLU A 260 -15.41 -5.53 27.72
N GLU A 261 -16.49 -5.80 26.98
CA GLU A 261 -17.63 -6.55 27.49
C GLU A 261 -17.26 -7.97 27.91
N LEU A 262 -16.50 -8.70 27.09
CA LEU A 262 -16.05 -10.05 27.43
C LEU A 262 -15.21 -10.06 28.71
N THR A 263 -14.33 -9.06 28.87
CA THR A 263 -13.51 -8.90 30.07
C THR A 263 -14.38 -8.67 31.31
N ARG A 264 -15.39 -7.80 31.21
CA ARG A 264 -16.35 -7.56 32.30
C ARG A 264 -17.11 -8.83 32.68
N HIS A 265 -17.67 -9.56 31.71
CA HIS A 265 -18.38 -10.82 32.00
C HIS A 265 -17.46 -11.87 32.63
N ASN A 266 -16.20 -11.97 32.20
CA ASN A 266 -15.22 -12.86 32.83
C ASN A 266 -14.95 -12.47 34.29
N GLN A 267 -14.85 -11.17 34.58
CA GLN A 267 -14.71 -10.71 35.97
C GLN A 267 -15.95 -11.03 36.80
N GLU A 268 -17.16 -10.85 36.26
CA GLU A 268 -18.42 -11.21 36.94
C GLU A 268 -18.49 -12.72 37.21
N LEU A 269 -18.10 -13.56 36.25
CA LEU A 269 -18.03 -15.02 36.42
C LEU A 269 -17.00 -15.42 37.46
N GLN A 270 -15.82 -14.79 37.47
CA GLN A 270 -14.82 -14.98 38.52
C GLN A 270 -15.35 -14.57 39.89
N GLN A 271 -16.08 -13.45 39.98
CA GLN A 271 -16.75 -13.03 41.20
C GLN A 271 -17.83 -14.01 41.64
N GLN A 272 -18.48 -14.72 40.72
CA GLN A 272 -19.49 -15.74 41.04
C GLN A 272 -18.88 -17.08 41.46
N SER A 273 -17.66 -17.41 41.03
CA SER A 273 -16.98 -18.63 41.44
C SER A 273 -16.74 -18.68 42.96
N SER A 274 -17.01 -19.83 43.58
CA SER A 274 -16.71 -20.11 45.00
C SER A 274 -15.34 -20.78 45.20
N LEU A 275 -14.61 -21.05 44.11
CA LEU A 275 -13.35 -21.77 44.10
C LEU A 275 -12.20 -20.86 43.66
N ASP A 276 -11.01 -21.12 44.20
CA ASP A 276 -9.74 -20.56 43.75
C ASP A 276 -9.28 -21.32 42.48
N PRO A 277 -8.99 -20.61 41.37
CA PRO A 277 -8.70 -21.25 40.08
C PRO A 277 -7.37 -22.01 40.04
N LEU A 278 -6.42 -21.69 40.93
CA LEU A 278 -5.13 -22.38 40.95
C LEU A 278 -5.22 -23.69 41.72
N THR A 279 -5.81 -23.64 42.92
CA THR A 279 -5.77 -24.74 43.90
C THR A 279 -7.01 -25.63 43.87
N GLY A 280 -8.13 -25.14 43.33
CA GLY A 280 -9.42 -25.82 43.39
C GLY A 280 -10.06 -25.83 44.78
N LEU A 281 -9.42 -25.24 45.80
CA LEU A 281 -10.04 -25.01 47.12
C LEU A 281 -11.09 -23.91 47.04
N HIS A 282 -11.85 -23.76 48.11
CA HIS A 282 -12.73 -22.59 48.23
C HIS A 282 -11.91 -21.29 48.29
N ASN A 283 -12.47 -20.21 47.76
CA ASN A 283 -11.87 -18.89 47.88
C ASN A 283 -12.33 -18.18 49.15
N ARG A 284 -11.60 -17.12 49.53
CA ARG A 284 -11.88 -16.32 50.73
C ARG A 284 -13.33 -15.86 50.86
N ARG A 285 -13.97 -15.48 49.74
CA ARG A 285 -15.37 -15.05 49.72
C ARG A 285 -16.33 -16.17 50.13
N HIS A 286 -16.10 -17.39 49.65
CA HIS A 286 -16.92 -18.54 50.08
C HIS A 286 -16.69 -18.87 51.56
N LEU A 287 -15.44 -18.77 52.02
CA LEU A 287 -15.08 -18.95 53.43
C LEU A 287 -15.83 -17.98 54.35
N GLU A 288 -15.88 -16.69 54.02
CA GLU A 288 -16.55 -15.68 54.88
C GLU A 288 -18.02 -16.07 55.13
N ASN A 289 -18.74 -16.42 54.07
CA ASN A 289 -20.14 -16.88 54.19
C ASN A 289 -20.26 -18.21 54.96
N PHE A 290 -19.36 -19.16 54.72
CA PHE A 290 -19.37 -20.46 55.38
C PHE A 290 -19.08 -20.36 56.88
N LEU A 291 -18.08 -19.56 57.25
CA LEU A 291 -17.63 -19.42 58.63
C LEU A 291 -18.70 -18.75 59.49
N ASP A 292 -19.36 -17.71 59.00
CA ASP A 292 -20.48 -17.07 59.70
C ASP A 292 -21.61 -18.06 59.99
N GLU A 293 -21.95 -18.92 59.03
CA GLU A 293 -22.99 -19.94 59.20
C GLU A 293 -22.54 -21.07 60.14
N ALA A 294 -21.27 -21.48 60.07
CA ALA A 294 -20.70 -22.47 60.96
C ALA A 294 -20.68 -21.98 62.42
N ILE A 295 -20.34 -20.71 62.67
CA ILE A 295 -20.39 -20.11 64.01
C ILE A 295 -21.83 -20.08 64.55
N ARG A 296 -22.79 -19.61 63.74
CA ARG A 296 -24.22 -19.63 64.12
C ARG A 296 -24.69 -21.03 64.49
N THR A 297 -24.33 -22.02 63.67
CA THR A 297 -24.69 -23.42 63.90
C THR A 297 -24.06 -23.97 65.18
N ALA A 298 -22.76 -23.72 65.39
CA ALA A 298 -22.03 -24.14 66.59
C ALA A 298 -22.64 -23.53 67.86
N GLN A 299 -23.03 -22.25 67.81
CA GLN A 299 -23.69 -21.57 68.92
C GLN A 299 -25.07 -22.17 69.26
N ILE A 300 -25.89 -22.50 68.24
CA ILE A 300 -27.21 -23.10 68.44
C ILE A 300 -27.10 -24.55 68.96
N GLN A 301 -26.16 -25.33 68.43
CA GLN A 301 -25.99 -26.75 68.75
C GLN A 301 -25.12 -26.98 69.99
N ASN A 302 -24.49 -25.93 70.52
CA ASN A 302 -23.49 -26.01 71.58
C ASN A 302 -22.34 -26.97 71.23
N ASP A 303 -21.93 -26.94 69.96
CA ASP A 303 -20.82 -27.72 69.40
C ASP A 303 -19.55 -26.85 69.33
N GLY A 304 -18.37 -27.48 69.44
CA GLY A 304 -17.09 -26.79 69.29
C GLY A 304 -16.73 -26.52 67.83
N LEU A 305 -16.13 -25.36 67.54
CA LEU A 305 -15.67 -24.96 66.21
C LEU A 305 -14.25 -24.41 66.32
N SER A 306 -13.34 -24.88 65.46
CA SER A 306 -11.98 -24.34 65.38
C SER A 306 -11.67 -23.84 63.98
N ILE A 307 -10.92 -22.76 63.88
CA ILE A 307 -10.29 -22.36 62.63
C ILE A 307 -8.77 -22.45 62.76
N ALA A 308 -8.11 -22.72 61.63
CA ALA A 308 -6.66 -22.67 61.55
C ALA A 308 -6.26 -21.82 60.35
N MET A 309 -5.41 -20.82 60.58
CA MET A 309 -4.69 -20.10 59.53
C MET A 309 -3.33 -20.78 59.33
N LEU A 310 -2.98 -21.07 58.08
CA LEU A 310 -1.77 -21.78 57.70
C LEU A 310 -1.02 -20.94 56.66
N ASP A 311 0.30 -20.92 56.76
CA ASP A 311 1.17 -20.23 55.82
C ASP A 311 2.35 -21.10 55.44
N VAL A 312 2.70 -21.07 54.15
CA VAL A 312 3.84 -21.82 53.61
C VAL A 312 5.15 -21.12 53.97
N ASP A 313 5.94 -21.76 54.82
CA ASP A 313 7.19 -21.18 55.30
C ASP A 313 8.17 -20.93 54.14
N HIS A 314 8.73 -19.72 54.10
CA HIS A 314 9.74 -19.33 53.13
C HIS A 314 9.30 -19.43 51.66
N PHE A 315 8.00 -19.37 51.36
CA PHE A 315 7.48 -19.53 49.98
C PHE A 315 8.04 -18.51 48.99
N LYS A 316 8.23 -17.24 49.40
CA LYS A 316 8.93 -16.25 48.56
C LYS A 316 10.33 -16.70 48.15
N HIS A 317 11.14 -17.18 49.10
CA HIS A 317 12.50 -17.67 48.81
C HIS A 317 12.47 -18.92 47.91
N PHE A 318 11.48 -19.79 48.13
CA PHE A 318 11.23 -20.93 47.27
C PHE A 318 10.94 -20.47 45.82
N ASN A 319 10.04 -19.51 45.62
CA ASN A 319 9.72 -18.95 44.30
C ASN A 319 10.92 -18.29 43.64
N ASP A 320 11.73 -17.55 44.40
CA ASP A 320 12.96 -16.94 43.90
C ASP A 320 13.97 -17.99 43.42
N THR A 321 13.95 -19.20 44.01
CA THR A 321 14.88 -20.30 43.68
C THR A 321 14.38 -21.18 42.53
N PHE A 322 13.09 -21.51 42.49
CA PHE A 322 12.52 -22.50 41.57
C PHE A 322 11.55 -21.91 40.52
N GLY A 323 11.22 -20.63 40.64
CA GLY A 323 10.29 -19.92 39.76
C GLY A 323 8.83 -20.07 40.19
N HIS A 324 7.99 -19.11 39.77
CA HIS A 324 6.57 -19.06 40.13
C HIS A 324 5.78 -20.32 39.74
N ALA A 325 6.07 -20.92 38.59
CA ALA A 325 5.38 -22.12 38.15
C ALA A 325 5.64 -23.36 39.04
N ALA A 326 6.84 -23.44 39.66
CA ALA A 326 7.12 -24.47 40.65
C ALA A 326 6.42 -24.18 42.00
N GLY A 327 6.30 -22.90 42.36
CA GLY A 327 5.50 -22.46 43.51
C GLY A 327 4.03 -22.84 43.37
N ASP A 328 3.45 -22.59 42.20
CA ASP A 328 2.08 -22.95 41.87
C ASP A 328 1.83 -24.46 42.02
N ALA A 329 2.76 -25.29 41.56
CA ALA A 329 2.69 -26.75 41.72
C ALA A 329 2.69 -27.18 43.20
N ILE A 330 3.47 -26.51 44.05
CA ILE A 330 3.46 -26.76 45.50
C ILE A 330 2.13 -26.38 46.11
N LEU A 331 1.59 -25.20 45.79
CA LEU A 331 0.31 -24.76 46.32
C LEU A 331 -0.81 -25.74 45.94
N GLN A 332 -0.77 -26.27 44.72
CA GLN A 332 -1.69 -27.31 44.26
C GLN A 332 -1.56 -28.62 45.05
N GLU A 333 -0.34 -29.07 45.34
CA GLU A 333 -0.12 -30.31 46.09
C GLU A 333 -0.54 -30.17 47.56
N ILE A 334 -0.19 -29.05 48.19
CA ILE A 334 -0.64 -28.70 49.54
C ILE A 334 -2.17 -28.69 49.59
N SER A 335 -2.80 -28.06 48.61
CA SER A 335 -4.26 -27.98 48.52
C SER A 335 -4.92 -29.35 48.43
N ARG A 336 -4.37 -30.24 47.59
CA ARG A 336 -4.84 -31.62 47.49
C ARG A 336 -4.69 -32.39 48.81
N SER A 337 -3.53 -32.23 49.47
CA SER A 337 -3.28 -32.84 50.78
C SER A 337 -4.25 -32.34 51.85
N LEU A 338 -4.54 -31.04 51.88
CA LEU A 338 -5.51 -30.44 52.81
C LEU A 338 -6.92 -30.98 52.53
N GLN A 339 -7.34 -30.99 51.26
CA GLN A 339 -8.66 -31.47 50.85
C GLN A 339 -8.89 -32.94 51.20
N GLN A 340 -7.87 -33.79 51.09
CA GLN A 340 -7.94 -35.20 51.50
C GLN A 340 -7.97 -35.40 53.03
N SER A 341 -7.51 -34.41 53.79
CA SER A 341 -7.38 -34.50 55.25
C SER A 341 -8.62 -33.99 55.99
N ILE A 342 -9.45 -33.16 55.35
CA ILE A 342 -10.66 -32.57 55.93
C ILE A 342 -11.89 -33.48 55.75
N ARG A 343 -12.89 -33.32 56.62
CA ARG A 343 -14.16 -34.07 56.54
C ARG A 343 -15.16 -33.33 55.64
N THR A 344 -16.26 -33.98 55.26
CA THR A 344 -17.31 -33.42 54.39
C THR A 344 -17.94 -32.13 54.93
N TYR A 345 -17.96 -31.94 56.25
CA TYR A 345 -18.50 -30.74 56.91
C TYR A 345 -17.41 -29.74 57.31
N ASP A 346 -16.14 -30.02 57.04
CA ASP A 346 -15.05 -29.06 57.23
C ASP A 346 -14.85 -28.25 55.93
N LEU A 347 -14.15 -27.12 56.02
CA LEU A 347 -13.81 -26.29 54.85
C LEU A 347 -12.30 -26.13 54.75
N ALA A 348 -11.75 -26.25 53.53
CA ALA A 348 -10.42 -25.79 53.19
C ALA A 348 -10.52 -24.67 52.17
N CYS A 349 -9.87 -23.55 52.47
CA CYS A 349 -9.89 -22.35 51.67
C CYS A 349 -8.46 -21.87 51.41
N ARG A 350 -8.19 -21.35 50.22
CA ARG A 350 -7.01 -20.50 49.99
C ARG A 350 -7.37 -19.07 50.38
N TYR A 351 -6.75 -18.56 51.43
CA TYR A 351 -7.09 -17.25 52.00
C TYR A 351 -6.51 -16.11 51.16
N GLY A 352 -5.28 -16.27 50.66
CA GLY A 352 -4.61 -15.35 49.75
C GLY A 352 -3.14 -15.72 49.58
N GLY A 353 -2.56 -15.53 48.38
CA GLY A 353 -1.14 -15.84 48.16
C GLY A 353 -0.77 -17.28 48.53
N GLU A 354 0.08 -17.43 49.55
CA GLU A 354 0.55 -18.70 50.12
C GLU A 354 -0.18 -19.12 51.41
N GLU A 355 -1.27 -18.43 51.76
CA GLU A 355 -2.04 -18.64 52.99
C GLU A 355 -3.29 -19.49 52.75
N PHE A 356 -3.57 -20.39 53.70
CA PHE A 356 -4.73 -21.27 53.71
C PHE A 356 -5.49 -21.11 55.02
N LEU A 357 -6.81 -21.29 54.98
CA LEU A 357 -7.65 -21.29 56.16
C LEU A 357 -8.51 -22.56 56.19
N LEU A 358 -8.46 -23.28 57.31
CA LEU A 358 -9.31 -24.43 57.58
C LEU A 358 -10.38 -24.09 58.60
N VAL A 359 -11.62 -24.52 58.34
CA VAL A 359 -12.73 -24.46 59.30
C VAL A 359 -13.09 -25.90 59.69
N LEU A 360 -12.90 -26.23 60.97
CA LEU A 360 -13.13 -27.57 61.52
C LEU A 360 -14.33 -27.53 62.46
N GLN A 361 -15.42 -28.19 62.07
CA GLN A 361 -16.68 -28.18 62.82
C GLN A 361 -16.78 -29.36 63.79
N ARG A 362 -17.54 -29.17 64.87
CA ARG A 362 -17.85 -30.21 65.88
C ARG A 362 -16.60 -30.85 66.47
N ILE A 363 -15.67 -30.01 66.93
CA ILE A 363 -14.34 -30.43 67.36
C ILE A 363 -13.93 -29.71 68.63
N THR A 364 -13.21 -30.38 69.53
CA THR A 364 -12.61 -29.73 70.71
C THR A 364 -11.25 -29.09 70.37
N PRO A 365 -10.76 -28.12 71.16
CA PRO A 365 -9.46 -27.49 70.92
C PRO A 365 -8.30 -28.48 70.79
N GLU A 366 -8.29 -29.53 71.61
CA GLU A 366 -7.22 -30.53 71.66
C GLU A 366 -7.18 -31.37 70.39
N ILE A 367 -8.37 -31.80 69.93
CA ILE A 367 -8.50 -32.60 68.69
C ILE A 367 -8.18 -31.72 67.48
N ALA A 368 -8.58 -30.45 67.49
CA ALA A 368 -8.25 -29.50 66.43
C ALA A 368 -6.72 -29.34 66.31
N LYS A 369 -6.03 -29.05 67.42
CA LYS A 369 -4.57 -28.94 67.43
C LYS A 369 -3.89 -30.22 66.93
N MET A 370 -4.36 -31.38 67.39
CA MET A 370 -3.83 -32.67 66.94
C MET A 370 -4.00 -32.86 65.42
N ARG A 371 -5.17 -32.56 64.85
CA ARG A 371 -5.42 -32.69 63.40
C ARG A 371 -4.55 -31.74 62.59
N ILE A 372 -4.40 -30.49 63.01
CA ILE A 372 -3.55 -29.52 62.33
C ILE A 372 -2.08 -29.95 62.36
N GLU A 373 -1.58 -30.45 63.49
CA GLU A 373 -0.22 -31.00 63.57
C GLU A 373 -0.04 -32.23 62.67
N GLN A 374 -1.04 -33.10 62.56
CA GLN A 374 -1.02 -34.23 61.63
C GLN A 374 -0.93 -33.77 60.17
N MET A 375 -1.75 -32.79 59.78
CA MET A 375 -1.73 -32.21 58.43
C MET A 375 -0.38 -31.55 58.13
N ARG A 376 0.16 -30.75 59.05
CA ARG A 376 1.48 -30.13 58.92
C ARG A 376 2.58 -31.17 58.71
N HIS A 377 2.59 -32.23 59.53
CA HIS A 377 3.59 -33.29 59.42
C HIS A 377 3.47 -34.11 58.14
N HIS A 378 2.24 -34.30 57.64
CA HIS A 378 2.01 -34.92 56.34
C HIS A 378 2.58 -34.05 55.22
N ILE A 379 2.30 -32.75 55.23
CA ILE A 379 2.78 -31.79 54.23
C ILE A 379 4.31 -31.70 54.23
N LYS A 380 4.94 -31.70 55.41
CA LYS A 380 6.40 -31.76 55.56
C LYS A 380 7.05 -32.95 54.86
N LYS A 381 6.31 -34.05 54.70
CA LYS A 381 6.78 -35.29 54.07
C LYS A 381 6.42 -35.38 52.58
N LEU A 382 5.68 -34.42 52.03
CA LEU A 382 5.33 -34.44 50.61
C LEU A 382 6.60 -34.35 49.75
N GLN A 383 6.66 -35.23 48.76
CA GLN A 383 7.71 -35.24 47.75
C GLN A 383 7.14 -34.67 46.45
N VAL A 384 7.21 -33.35 46.31
CA VAL A 384 6.67 -32.66 45.14
C VAL A 384 7.73 -32.65 44.04
N HIS A 385 7.38 -33.11 42.85
CA HIS A 385 8.28 -33.07 41.68
C HIS A 385 7.82 -31.97 40.72
N TYR A 386 8.78 -31.23 40.16
CA TYR A 386 8.54 -30.29 39.07
C TYR A 386 9.55 -30.53 37.94
N GLY A 387 9.06 -31.07 36.83
CA GLY A 387 9.94 -31.68 35.81
C GLY A 387 10.69 -32.89 36.38
N GLU A 388 12.00 -32.94 36.16
CA GLU A 388 12.87 -34.00 36.70
C GLU A 388 13.43 -33.69 38.10
N LYS A 389 13.06 -32.55 38.71
CA LYS A 389 13.60 -32.11 40.00
C LYS A 389 12.63 -32.39 41.14
N LEU A 390 13.13 -33.03 42.19
CA LEU A 390 12.46 -33.09 43.49
C LEU A 390 12.57 -31.72 44.17
N LEU A 391 11.42 -31.11 44.46
CA LEU A 391 11.33 -29.88 45.24
C LEU A 391 11.63 -30.21 46.71
N GLY A 392 12.36 -29.32 47.39
CA GLY A 392 12.77 -29.51 48.78
C GLY A 392 11.58 -29.67 49.76
N SER A 393 11.87 -30.03 51.00
CA SER A 393 10.83 -30.15 52.04
C SER A 393 10.18 -28.79 52.31
N ILE A 394 8.85 -28.75 52.30
CA ILE A 394 8.06 -27.54 52.57
C ILE A 394 7.43 -27.68 53.94
N THR A 395 7.48 -26.64 54.76
CA THR A 395 6.88 -26.62 56.10
C THR A 395 5.76 -25.60 56.17
N LEU A 396 4.86 -25.79 57.12
CA LEU A 396 3.78 -24.84 57.40
C LEU A 396 3.91 -24.32 58.83
N SER A 397 3.70 -23.02 58.98
CA SER A 397 3.35 -22.41 60.25
C SER A 397 1.82 -22.34 60.35
N CYS A 398 1.27 -22.67 61.52
CA CYS A 398 -0.18 -22.71 61.73
C CYS A 398 -0.57 -21.93 63.00
N GLY A 399 -1.60 -21.10 62.91
CA GLY A 399 -2.26 -20.44 64.03
C GLY A 399 -3.69 -20.94 64.18
N ILE A 400 -4.09 -21.35 65.38
CA ILE A 400 -5.39 -21.99 65.64
C ILE A 400 -6.19 -21.12 66.61
N ALA A 401 -7.44 -20.84 66.28
CA ALA A 401 -8.41 -20.22 67.17
C ALA A 401 -9.63 -21.12 67.36
N HIS A 402 -10.27 -20.99 68.52
CA HIS A 402 -11.41 -21.80 68.94
C HIS A 402 -12.58 -20.90 69.32
N PHE A 403 -13.78 -21.23 68.83
CA PHE A 403 -15.02 -20.61 69.25
C PHE A 403 -15.62 -21.38 70.44
N PRO A 404 -16.13 -20.71 71.48
CA PRO A 404 -16.19 -19.25 71.65
C PRO A 404 -14.94 -18.63 72.34
N ASP A 405 -13.99 -19.45 72.78
CA ASP A 405 -12.89 -19.05 73.67
C ASP A 405 -12.03 -17.88 73.15
N HIS A 406 -11.80 -17.82 71.84
CA HIS A 406 -10.91 -16.86 71.20
C HIS A 406 -11.64 -15.83 70.32
N GLY A 407 -12.98 -15.81 70.37
CA GLY A 407 -13.80 -14.90 69.57
C GLY A 407 -15.22 -15.43 69.39
N SER A 408 -16.18 -14.51 69.25
CA SER A 408 -17.60 -14.80 69.00
C SER A 408 -18.03 -14.50 67.56
N THR A 409 -17.17 -13.85 66.77
CA THR A 409 -17.43 -13.52 65.36
C THR A 409 -16.34 -14.10 64.44
N ALA A 410 -16.63 -14.21 63.14
CA ALA A 410 -15.66 -14.67 62.16
C ALA A 410 -14.39 -13.80 62.14
N GLU A 411 -14.56 -12.47 62.22
CA GLU A 411 -13.45 -11.51 62.24
C GLU A 411 -12.56 -11.68 63.47
N GLU A 412 -13.16 -11.82 64.67
CA GLU A 412 -12.41 -12.04 65.91
C GLU A 412 -11.61 -13.35 65.88
N LEU A 413 -12.22 -14.43 65.41
CA LEU A 413 -11.55 -15.73 65.30
C LEU A 413 -10.41 -15.68 64.29
N ILE A 414 -10.62 -15.10 63.11
CA ILE A 414 -9.58 -14.94 62.08
C ILE A 414 -8.41 -14.14 62.64
N LEU A 415 -8.69 -13.02 63.32
CA LEU A 415 -7.67 -12.19 63.94
C LEU A 415 -6.90 -12.93 65.04
N ALA A 416 -7.58 -13.75 65.85
CA ALA A 416 -6.93 -14.57 66.87
C ALA A 416 -6.03 -15.66 66.24
N ALA A 417 -6.50 -16.33 65.18
CA ALA A 417 -5.73 -17.32 64.45
C ALA A 417 -4.51 -16.70 63.75
N ASP A 418 -4.66 -15.51 63.17
CA ASP A 418 -3.57 -14.76 62.54
C ASP A 418 -2.47 -14.37 63.57
N ARG A 419 -2.85 -13.86 64.74
CA ARG A 419 -1.88 -13.60 65.83
C ARG A 419 -1.15 -14.86 66.26
N ALA A 420 -1.85 -15.99 66.37
CA ALA A 420 -1.24 -17.28 66.70
C ALA A 420 -0.29 -17.75 65.58
N LEU A 421 -0.63 -17.53 64.32
CA LEU A 421 0.23 -17.84 63.17
C LEU A 421 1.49 -16.99 63.18
N TYR A 422 1.36 -15.70 63.47
CA TYR A 422 2.49 -14.79 63.64
C TYR A 422 3.44 -15.29 64.74
N ALA A 423 2.90 -15.69 65.90
CA ALA A 423 3.69 -16.30 66.97
C ALA A 423 4.36 -17.62 66.53
N ALA A 424 3.70 -18.41 65.67
CA ALA A 424 4.30 -19.64 65.12
C ALA A 424 5.51 -19.32 64.24
N LYS A 425 5.41 -18.29 63.40
CA LYS A 425 6.50 -17.80 62.56
C LYS A 425 7.67 -17.24 63.38
N GLU A 426 7.40 -16.43 64.40
CA GLU A 426 8.45 -15.89 65.31
C GLU A 426 9.09 -16.98 66.16
N GLY A 427 8.32 -17.98 66.57
CA GLY A 427 8.81 -19.10 67.39
C GLY A 427 9.83 -20.00 66.68
N GLY A 428 10.03 -19.83 65.37
CA GLY A 428 10.94 -20.63 64.56
C GLY A 428 10.26 -21.48 63.48
N ARG A 429 9.00 -21.17 63.13
CA ARG A 429 8.23 -21.80 62.05
C ARG A 429 7.97 -23.30 62.27
N ASP A 430 7.41 -23.98 61.26
CA ASP A 430 7.11 -25.41 61.22
C ASP A 430 6.38 -25.95 62.47
N ARG A 431 5.32 -25.24 62.91
CA ARG A 431 4.59 -25.56 64.15
C ARG A 431 3.16 -25.05 64.13
N ALA A 432 2.31 -25.63 64.98
CA ALA A 432 1.00 -25.08 65.30
C ALA A 432 0.98 -24.40 66.68
N ILE A 433 0.50 -23.17 66.73
CA ILE A 433 0.22 -22.41 67.97
C ILE A 433 -1.28 -22.20 68.10
N VAL A 434 -1.81 -22.39 69.31
CA VAL A 434 -3.19 -22.04 69.65
C VAL A 434 -3.18 -20.62 70.20
N ALA A 435 -4.19 -19.83 69.83
CA ALA A 435 -4.41 -18.49 70.35
C ALA A 435 -4.45 -18.50 71.89
N SER A 436 -4.10 -17.37 72.48
CA SER A 436 -3.94 -17.19 73.93
C SER A 436 -4.72 -16.00 74.43
#